data_AF-A0A847AB47-F1
#
_entry.id   AF-A0A847AB47-F1
#
_cell.length_a   1.000
_cell.length_b   1.000
_cell.length_c   1.000
_cell.angle_alpha   90.00
_cell.angle_beta   90.00
_cell.angle_gamma   90.00
#
_symmetry.space_group_name_H-M   'P 1'
#
loop_
_entity.id
_entity.type
_entity.pdbx_description
1 polymer ?
#
loop_
_entity_poly.entity_id
_entity_poly.type
_entity_poly.pdbx_seq_one_letter_code
_entity_poly.pdbx_strand_id
1 'polypeptide(L)' 'MTETVLWCVGSSIMADDGAGPALFRALSDDPARHILPVNCETTPENYVGPLVKDPPGRLVVV' A
#
# COMPACT_ATOMS: atom_id res chain seq x y z
N MET A 1 -1.89 11.42 15.05
CA MET A 1 -3.01 10.56 14.62
C MET A 1 -2.38 9.28 14.12
N THR A 2 -2.76 8.11 14.62
CA THR A 2 -2.17 6.84 14.18
C THR A 2 -2.73 6.49 12.80
N GLU A 3 -1.92 6.69 11.76
CA GLU A 3 -2.33 6.38 10.38
C GLU A 3 -2.27 4.87 10.13
N THR A 4 -3.22 4.38 9.33
CA THR A 4 -3.17 3.03 8.77
C THR A 4 -2.37 3.09 7.48
N VAL A 5 -1.27 2.37 7.40
CA VAL A 5 -0.50 2.20 6.16
C VAL A 5 -1.04 0.99 5.42
N LEU A 6 -1.37 1.17 4.14
CA LEU A 6 -1.93 0.15 3.28
C LEU A 6 -0.92 -0.18 2.17
N TRP A 7 -0.25 -1.33 2.29
CA TRP A 7 0.63 -1.85 1.26
C TRP A 7 -0.18 -2.50 0.16
N CYS A 8 -0.08 -1.92 -1.03
CA CYS A 8 -0.71 -2.37 -2.25
C CYS A 8 0.31 -3.20 -3.04
N VAL A 9 0.21 -4.52 -2.93
CA VAL A 9 1.12 -5.50 -3.52
C VAL A 9 0.50 -6.11 -4.77
N GLY A 10 1.34 -6.47 -5.74
CA GLY A 10 0.96 -7.22 -6.92
C GLY A 10 1.42 -6.57 -8.23
N SER A 11 1.18 -7.27 -9.33
CA SER A 11 1.64 -6.88 -10.65
C SER A 11 0.52 -6.30 -11.51
N SER A 12 0.67 -5.05 -11.94
CA SER A 12 -0.32 -4.36 -12.79
C SER A 12 -0.49 -4.94 -14.19
N ILE A 13 0.36 -5.87 -14.61
CA ILE A 13 0.29 -6.57 -15.91
C ILE A 13 -0.24 -8.00 -15.80
N MET A 14 -0.40 -8.54 -14.59
CA MET A 14 -0.84 -9.92 -14.36
C MET A 14 -2.31 -9.97 -13.91
N ALA A 15 -3.24 -9.63 -14.79
CA ALA A 15 -4.69 -9.75 -14.57
C ALA A 15 -5.11 -9.38 -13.12
N ASP A 16 -5.67 -10.33 -12.37
CA ASP A 16 -6.21 -10.11 -11.03
C ASP A 16 -5.13 -9.94 -9.94
N ASP A 17 -3.87 -10.31 -10.22
CA ASP A 17 -2.72 -9.98 -9.35
C ASP A 17 -2.47 -8.46 -9.30
N GLY A 18 -3.07 -7.70 -10.22
CA GLY A 18 -3.04 -6.23 -10.22
C GLY A 18 -3.97 -5.58 -9.17
N ALA A 19 -4.62 -6.34 -8.29
CA ALA A 19 -5.60 -5.83 -7.32
C ALA A 19 -5.01 -4.74 -6.40
N GLY A 20 -3.81 -4.95 -5.85
CA GLY A 20 -3.12 -3.94 -5.03
C GLY A 20 -2.85 -2.65 -5.83
N PRO A 21 -2.11 -2.70 -6.95
CA PRO A 21 -1.89 -1.53 -7.80
C PRO A 21 -3.19 -0.82 -8.25
N ALA A 22 -4.28 -1.56 -8.49
CA ALA A 22 -5.59 -0.99 -8.80
C ALA A 22 -6.18 -0.23 -7.60
N LEU A 23 -6.10 -0.79 -6.39
CA LEU A 23 -6.54 -0.13 -5.16
C LEU A 23 -5.71 1.13 -4.86
N PHE A 24 -4.40 1.08 -5.07
CA PHE A 24 -3.53 2.26 -4.93
C PHE A 24 -3.99 3.42 -5.83
N ARG A 25 -4.31 3.14 -7.09
CA ARG A 25 -4.83 4.14 -8.04
C ARG A 25 -6.17 4.71 -7.56
N ALA A 26 -7.10 3.84 -7.16
CA ALA A 26 -8.40 4.26 -6.66
C ALA A 26 -8.30 5.19 -5.42
N LEU A 27 -7.40 4.87 -4.48
CA LEU A 27 -7.17 5.71 -3.29
C LEU A 27 -6.36 6.97 -3.57
N SER A 28 -5.61 7.01 -4.67
CA SER A 28 -4.95 8.23 -5.13
C SER A 28 -5.97 9.21 -5.73
N ASP A 29 -6.99 8.69 -6.41
CA ASP A 29 -8.07 9.47 -7.01
C ASP A 29 -9.12 9.92 -5.97
N ASP A 30 -9.46 9.05 -5.00
CA ASP A 30 -10.38 9.35 -3.88
C ASP A 30 -9.74 8.97 -2.53
N PRO A 31 -9.01 9.91 -1.89
CA PRO A 31 -8.28 9.62 -0.67
C PRO A 31 -9.17 9.27 0.53
N ALA A 32 -8.98 8.06 1.06
CA ALA A 32 -9.63 7.64 2.30
C ALA A 32 -8.96 8.29 3.54
N ARG A 33 -9.78 8.82 4.45
CA ARG A 33 -9.29 9.47 5.67
C ARG A 33 -8.50 8.48 6.54
N HIS A 34 -7.32 8.91 7.00
CA HIS A 34 -6.43 8.14 7.89
C HIS A 34 -5.81 6.88 7.26
N ILE A 35 -5.89 6.73 5.93
CA ILE A 35 -5.22 5.67 5.19
C ILE A 35 -4.09 6.29 4.35
N LEU A 36 -2.89 5.75 4.50
CA LEU A 36 -1.73 6.05 3.66
C LEU A 36 -1.45 4.85 2.75
N PRO A 37 -1.87 4.89 1.47
CA PRO A 37 -1.57 3.82 0.54
C PRO A 37 -0.11 3.90 0.07
N VAL A 38 0.55 2.74 -0.05
CA VAL A 38 1.92 2.59 -0.57
C VAL A 38 1.88 1.56 -1.69
N ASN A 39 2.27 1.95 -2.90
CA ASN A 39 2.38 1.01 -4.01
C ASN A 39 3.68 0.21 -3.88
N CYS A 40 3.57 -1.02 -3.41
CA CYS A 40 4.71 -1.93 -3.25
C CYS A 40 5.01 -2.73 -4.53
N GLU A 41 4.07 -2.75 -5.47
CA GLU A 41 4.10 -3.58 -6.67
C GLU A 41 4.51 -5.02 -6.32
N THR A 42 5.42 -5.63 -7.07
CA THR A 42 5.86 -7.01 -6.86
C THR A 42 7.01 -7.15 -5.85
N THR A 43 7.45 -6.06 -5.19
CA THR A 43 8.65 -6.07 -4.32
C THR A 43 8.42 -5.37 -2.97
N PRO A 44 7.48 -5.86 -2.13
CA PRO A 44 7.19 -5.27 -0.82
C PRO A 44 8.38 -5.24 0.15
N GLU A 45 9.35 -6.15 0.01
CA GLU A 45 10.56 -6.20 0.82
C GLU A 45 11.40 -4.91 0.78
N ASN A 46 11.32 -4.16 -0.34
CA ASN A 46 12.01 -2.88 -0.50
C ASN A 46 11.47 -1.78 0.43
N TYR A 47 10.29 -1.97 1.01
CA TYR A 47 9.58 -0.97 1.82
C TYR A 47 9.69 -1.21 3.34
N VAL A 48 10.38 -2.28 3.76
CA VAL A 48 10.54 -2.61 5.19
C VAL A 48 11.33 -1.54 5.93
N GLY A 49 12.37 -0.96 5.31
CA GLY A 49 13.18 0.11 5.93
C GLY A 49 12.35 1.31 6.41
N PRO A 50 11.51 1.91 5.54
CA PRO A 50 10.54 2.93 5.93
C PRO A 50 9.63 2.54 7.10
N LEU A 51 9.09 1.32 7.13
CA LEU A 51 8.22 0.86 8.23
C LEU A 51 8.93 0.81 9.58
N VAL A 52 10.18 0.36 9.60
CA VAL A 52 10.96 0.28 10.84
C VAL A 52 11.31 1.69 11.35
N LYS A 53 11.56 2.62 10.43
CA LYS A 53 11.91 4.00 10.75
C LYS A 53 10.73 4.81 11.31
N ASP A 54 9.54 4.60 10.77
CA ASP A 54 8.31 5.26 11.21
C ASP A 54 7.15 4.24 11.27
N PRO A 55 6.99 3.52 12.39
CA PRO A 55 6.04 2.43 12.48
C PRO A 55 4.60 2.95 12.47
N PRO A 56 3.73 2.44 11.58
CA PRO A 56 2.35 2.86 11.54
C PRO A 56 1.56 2.31 12.73
N GLY A 57 0.42 2.94 13.03
CA GLY A 57 -0.50 2.39 14.04
C GLY A 57 -1.11 1.06 13.62
N ARG A 58 -1.25 0.86 12.31
CA ARG A 58 -1.72 -0.38 11.69
C ARG A 58 -1.10 -0.51 10.31
N LEU A 59 -0.56 -1.69 10.01
CA LEU A 59 -0.19 -2.09 8.65
C LEU A 59 -1.26 -3.04 8.12
N VAL A 60 -1.72 -2.79 6.90
CA VAL A 60 -2.59 -3.70 6.14
C VAL A 60 -1.88 -4.01 4.83
N VAL A 61 -1.92 -5.28 4.39
CA VAL A 61 -1.33 -5.73 3.13
C VAL A 61 -2.46 -6.27 2.26
N VAL A 62 -2.53 -5.79 1.02
CA VAL A 62 -3.50 -6.17 -0.01
C VAL A 62 -2.75 -6.65 -1.23
#